data_AF-A0A957N009-F1
#
_entry.id   AF-A0A957N009-F1
#
_cell.length_a   1.000
_cell.length_b   1.000
_cell.length_c   1.000
_cell.angle_alpha   90.00
_cell.angle_beta   90.00
_cell.angle_gamma   90.00
#
_symmetry.space_group_name_H-M   'P 1'
#
loop_
_entity.id
_entity.type
_entity.pdbx_description
1 polymer ?
#
loop_
_entity_poly.entity_id
_entity_poly.type
_entity_poly.pdbx_seq_one_letter_code
_entity_poly.pdbx_strand_id
1 'polypeptide(L)'
;MRLSPGSRTVGTVDGVTTVYIGGVYEWQAGAATAYYAGPDGPVAFRRSGYATDNGVYYLLRDHLGSSSSIVNGSGSVAKREFYYPFGGNRGDAFSDLTSKRFTGQYHEQDLPGGEGLSYYNARWYDAQLGRFVSADTIVPNAANPQDLNRLA
;
A
#
# COMPACT_ATOMS: atom_id res chain seq x y z
N MET A 1 -19.49 5.73 -0.59
CA MET A 1 -18.15 5.66 -1.22
C MET A 1 -18.20 4.62 -2.32
N ARG A 2 -17.98 4.97 -3.60
CA ARG A 2 -18.03 4.02 -4.73
C ARG A 2 -16.60 3.67 -5.11
N LEU A 3 -16.16 2.48 -4.74
CA LEU A 3 -14.83 1.95 -5.06
C LEU A 3 -14.95 1.21 -6.40
N SER A 4 -14.45 1.81 -7.48
CA SER A 4 -14.44 1.17 -8.81
C SER A 4 -13.21 0.27 -8.95
N PRO A 5 -13.33 -0.97 -9.48
CA PRO A 5 -12.18 -1.76 -9.91
C PRO A 5 -11.54 -1.11 -11.15
N GLY A 6 -10.21 -1.04 -11.19
CA GLY A 6 -9.44 -0.38 -12.25
C GLY A 6 -8.25 0.39 -11.70
N SER A 7 -7.18 0.56 -12.48
CA SER A 7 -5.94 1.22 -12.03
C SER A 7 -6.25 2.53 -11.30
N ARG A 8 -5.89 2.59 -10.01
CA ARG A 8 -6.16 3.74 -9.15
C ARG A 8 -5.53 4.97 -9.79
N THR A 9 -6.37 5.87 -10.27
CA THR A 9 -5.94 7.13 -10.91
C THR A 9 -6.19 8.32 -9.98
N VAL A 10 -7.26 8.25 -9.19
CA VAL A 10 -7.59 9.24 -8.14
C VAL A 10 -8.23 8.49 -6.98
N GLY A 11 -7.90 8.86 -5.75
CA GLY A 11 -8.57 8.38 -4.54
C GLY A 11 -8.76 9.50 -3.54
N THR A 12 -9.94 9.56 -2.91
CA THR A 12 -10.22 10.49 -1.82
C THR A 12 -10.49 9.70 -0.55
N VAL A 13 -9.69 9.94 0.48
CA VAL A 13 -9.81 9.35 1.82
C VAL A 13 -9.78 10.51 2.81
N ASP A 14 -10.76 10.56 3.72
CA ASP A 14 -10.92 11.64 4.71
C ASP A 14 -10.80 13.07 4.16
N GLY A 15 -11.33 13.29 2.96
CA GLY A 15 -11.30 14.58 2.27
C GLY A 15 -9.97 14.93 1.60
N VAL A 16 -8.92 14.12 1.78
CA VAL A 16 -7.66 14.25 1.05
C VAL A 16 -7.77 13.54 -0.28
N THR A 17 -7.58 14.28 -1.37
CA THR A 17 -7.59 13.71 -2.73
C THR A 17 -6.16 13.53 -3.22
N THR A 18 -5.83 12.27 -3.53
CA THR A 18 -4.54 11.88 -4.10
C THR A 18 -4.73 11.43 -5.54
N VAL A 19 -3.94 11.99 -6.43
CA VAL A 19 -3.84 11.61 -7.84
C VAL A 19 -2.67 10.65 -8.00
N TYR A 20 -2.90 9.52 -8.65
CA TYR A 20 -1.94 8.44 -8.88
C TYR A 20 -1.67 8.36 -10.38
N ILE A 21 -0.39 8.48 -10.77
CA ILE A 21 0.01 8.52 -12.18
C ILE A 21 0.96 7.35 -12.42
N GLY A 22 0.48 6.36 -13.17
CA GLY A 22 1.26 5.19 -13.61
C GLY A 22 1.86 4.35 -12.48
N GLY A 23 1.36 4.49 -11.23
CA GLY A 23 1.94 3.84 -10.05
C GLY A 23 3.34 4.36 -9.63
N VAL A 24 3.86 5.37 -10.32
CA VAL A 24 5.20 5.94 -10.12
C VAL A 24 5.15 7.33 -9.50
N TYR A 25 3.98 7.97 -9.45
CA TYR A 25 3.83 9.31 -8.92
C TYR A 25 2.51 9.47 -8.19
N GLU A 26 2.57 10.11 -7.03
CA GLU A 26 1.43 10.49 -6.21
C GLU A 26 1.47 11.99 -5.99
N TRP A 27 0.32 12.63 -6.15
CA TRP A 27 0.17 14.06 -5.94
C TRP A 27 -1.04 14.37 -5.07
N GLN A 28 -0.85 15.19 -4.05
CA GLN A 28 -1.91 15.63 -3.15
C GLN A 28 -1.60 17.05 -2.65
N ALA A 29 -2.56 17.97 -2.82
CA ALA A 29 -2.51 19.33 -2.26
C ALA A 29 -1.15 20.07 -2.47
N GLY A 30 -0.53 19.94 -3.65
CA GLY A 30 0.76 20.57 -3.98
C GLY A 30 2.01 19.83 -3.49
N ALA A 31 1.84 18.73 -2.74
CA ALA A 31 2.89 17.79 -2.39
C ALA A 31 2.89 16.60 -3.34
N ALA A 32 4.07 15.98 -3.51
CA ALA A 32 4.25 14.86 -4.40
C ALA A 32 5.21 13.81 -3.85
N THR A 33 4.91 12.55 -4.14
CA THR A 33 5.79 11.40 -3.93
C THR A 33 6.08 10.73 -5.27
N ALA A 34 7.34 10.75 -5.70
CA ALA A 34 7.79 10.09 -6.92
C ALA A 34 8.55 8.81 -6.57
N TYR A 35 8.14 7.67 -7.12
CA TYR A 35 8.77 6.36 -6.89
C TYR A 35 9.77 6.03 -7.98
N TYR A 36 10.93 5.53 -7.57
CA TYR A 36 11.95 4.96 -8.44
C TYR A 36 11.85 3.44 -8.38
N ALA A 37 11.51 2.82 -9.51
CA ALA A 37 11.32 1.38 -9.62
C ALA A 37 12.59 0.66 -10.09
N GLY A 38 12.85 -0.50 -9.49
CA GLY A 38 13.72 -1.54 -10.03
C GLY A 38 12.90 -2.68 -10.65
N PRO A 39 13.54 -3.79 -11.04
CA PRO A 39 12.87 -4.94 -11.66
C PRO A 39 11.70 -5.48 -10.82
N ASP A 40 11.87 -5.52 -9.50
CA ASP A 40 10.90 -6.11 -8.57
C ASP A 40 10.02 -5.08 -7.87
N GLY A 41 9.89 -3.85 -8.41
CA GLY A 41 9.08 -2.77 -7.85
C GLY A 41 9.89 -1.62 -7.22
N PRO A 42 9.27 -0.75 -6.40
CA PRO A 42 9.90 0.49 -5.93
C PRO A 42 11.08 0.23 -4.98
N VAL A 43 12.23 0.82 -5.30
CA VAL A 43 13.46 0.73 -4.48
C VAL A 43 13.73 2.03 -3.71
N ALA A 44 13.16 3.14 -4.16
CA ALA A 44 13.26 4.44 -3.51
C ALA A 44 12.05 5.29 -3.86
N PHE A 45 11.85 6.37 -3.11
CA PHE A 45 10.91 7.42 -3.46
C PHE A 45 11.42 8.79 -3.02
N ARG A 46 10.95 9.84 -3.68
CA ARG A 46 11.23 11.23 -3.33
C ARG A 46 9.95 11.94 -2.93
N ARG A 47 9.96 12.55 -1.75
CA ARG A 47 8.92 13.47 -1.28
C ARG A 47 9.32 14.92 -1.57
N SER A 48 8.38 15.71 -2.08
CA SER A 48 8.54 17.14 -2.33
C SER A 48 7.24 17.89 -2.06
N GLY A 49 7.32 19.11 -1.54
CA GLY A 49 6.14 19.95 -1.27
C GLY A 49 5.34 19.57 -0.01
N TYR A 50 5.83 18.62 0.79
CA TYR A 50 5.26 18.33 2.11
C TYR A 50 5.72 19.35 3.16
N ALA A 51 5.00 19.50 4.27
CA ALA A 51 5.43 20.37 5.38
C ALA A 51 6.74 19.88 6.04
N THR A 52 6.90 18.56 6.16
CA THR A 52 8.10 17.89 6.68
C THR A 52 8.49 16.72 5.76
N ASP A 53 9.64 16.10 6.05
CA ASP A 53 10.04 14.82 5.42
C ASP A 53 10.16 14.87 3.90
N ASN A 54 10.61 16.01 3.37
CA ASN A 54 11.01 16.13 1.98
C ASN A 54 12.41 15.55 1.78
N GLY A 55 12.63 14.94 0.62
CA GLY A 55 13.90 14.30 0.28
C GLY A 55 13.71 12.93 -0.33
N VAL A 56 14.83 12.24 -0.52
CA VAL A 56 14.86 10.88 -1.06
C VAL A 56 14.94 9.88 0.08
N TYR A 57 14.16 8.81 -0.04
CA TYR A 57 14.11 7.68 0.87
C TYR A 57 14.29 6.38 0.08
N TYR A 58 14.93 5.41 0.70
CA TYR A 58 15.19 4.08 0.14
C TYR A 58 14.33 3.05 0.87
N LEU A 59 13.70 2.17 0.08
CA LEU A 59 12.84 1.09 0.57
C LEU A 59 13.63 -0.20 0.66
N LEU A 60 13.83 -0.69 1.88
CA LEU A 60 14.33 -2.04 2.12
C LEU A 60 13.10 -2.93 2.27
N ARG A 61 13.03 -3.94 1.40
CA ARG A 61 11.86 -4.80 1.26
C ARG A 61 12.18 -6.25 1.59
N ASP A 62 11.19 -6.97 2.07
CA ASP A 62 11.29 -8.42 2.30
C ASP A 62 11.08 -9.22 1.00
N HIS A 63 11.12 -10.54 1.11
CA HIS A 63 10.96 -11.45 -0.03
C HIS A 63 9.59 -11.39 -0.72
N LEU A 64 8.55 -10.88 -0.05
CA LEU A 64 7.23 -10.65 -0.64
C LEU A 64 7.09 -9.21 -1.19
N GLY A 65 8.14 -8.39 -1.06
CA GLY A 65 8.14 -7.00 -1.47
C GLY A 65 7.54 -6.04 -0.45
N SER A 66 7.28 -6.47 0.79
CA SER A 66 6.76 -5.59 1.84
C SER A 66 7.83 -4.59 2.28
N SER A 67 7.45 -3.32 2.44
CA SER A 67 8.34 -2.27 2.98
C SER A 67 8.65 -2.55 4.46
N SER A 68 9.86 -3.02 4.78
CA SER A 68 10.25 -3.39 6.15
C SER A 68 11.10 -2.33 6.85
N SER A 69 11.88 -1.55 6.09
CA SER A 69 12.66 -0.43 6.61
C SER A 69 12.78 0.67 5.56
N ILE A 70 12.71 1.91 6.02
CA ILE A 70 12.85 3.11 5.19
C ILE A 70 14.08 3.86 5.66
N VAL A 71 15.03 4.07 4.76
CA VAL A 71 16.30 4.75 5.04
C VAL A 71 16.28 6.11 4.35
N ASN A 72 16.70 7.16 5.04
CA ASN A 72 16.74 8.51 4.48
C ASN A 72 17.99 8.72 3.60
N GLY A 73 18.08 9.88 2.95
CA GLY A 73 19.22 10.26 2.11
C GLY A 73 20.59 10.27 2.81
N SER A 74 20.64 10.33 4.15
CA SER A 74 21.88 10.26 4.93
C SER A 74 22.28 8.85 5.34
N GLY A 75 21.52 7.82 4.92
CA GLY A 75 21.78 6.42 5.29
C GLY A 75 21.28 6.04 6.68
N SER A 76 20.53 6.93 7.35
CA SER A 76 19.93 6.65 8.66
C SER A 76 18.55 6.02 8.50
N VAL A 77 18.20 5.08 9.38
CA VAL A 77 16.87 4.47 9.39
C VAL A 77 15.84 5.51 9.84
N ALA A 78 14.94 5.89 8.94
CA ALA A 78 13.87 6.83 9.21
C ALA A 78 12.66 6.14 9.86
N LYS A 79 12.30 4.96 9.37
CA LYS A 79 11.19 4.14 9.87
C LYS A 79 11.49 2.65 9.72
N ARG A 80 10.91 1.84 10.60
CA ARG A 80 10.84 0.38 10.47
C ARG A 80 9.39 -0.04 10.60
N GLU A 81 9.02 -1.07 9.86
CA GLU A 81 7.68 -1.63 9.89
C GLU A 81 7.79 -3.15 9.92
N PHE A 82 7.00 -3.76 10.79
CA PHE A 82 6.91 -5.20 10.91
C PHE A 82 5.48 -5.61 10.69
N TYR A 83 5.28 -6.75 10.05
CA TYR A 83 3.96 -7.25 9.72
C TYR A 83 3.70 -8.57 10.43
N TYR A 84 2.46 -8.79 10.86
CA TYR A 84 1.93 -10.12 11.09
C TYR A 84 1.86 -10.89 9.75
N PRO A 85 1.70 -12.22 9.77
CA PRO A 85 1.70 -13.03 8.54
C PRO A 85 0.68 -12.57 7.48
N PHE A 86 -0.44 -12.00 7.91
CA PHE A 86 -1.51 -11.51 7.03
C PHE A 86 -1.41 -10.01 6.72
N GLY A 87 -0.31 -9.35 7.08
CA GLY A 87 -0.05 -7.96 6.72
C GLY A 87 -0.47 -6.91 7.72
N GLY A 88 -1.05 -7.31 8.86
CA GLY A 88 -1.41 -6.40 9.93
C GLY A 88 -0.16 -5.82 10.58
N ASN A 89 -0.23 -4.61 11.11
CA ASN A 89 0.92 -3.96 11.73
C ASN A 89 1.32 -4.69 13.01
N ARG A 90 2.61 -5.01 13.13
CA ARG A 90 3.20 -5.61 14.33
C ARG A 90 4.14 -4.62 15.02
N GLY A 91 3.60 -3.81 15.91
CA GLY A 91 4.38 -2.94 16.78
C GLY A 91 3.93 -1.48 16.69
N ASP A 92 4.83 -0.63 16.20
CA ASP A 92 4.60 0.81 16.09
C ASP A 92 3.53 1.15 15.06
N ALA A 93 2.99 2.37 15.13
CA ALA A 93 2.11 2.88 14.08
C ALA A 93 2.77 2.81 12.70
N PHE A 94 1.89 2.64 11.73
CA PHE A 94 2.17 2.63 10.31
C PHE A 94 3.04 3.82 9.83
N SER A 95 3.88 3.61 8.81
CA SER A 95 4.74 4.68 8.30
C SER A 95 3.97 5.73 7.49
N ASP A 96 4.01 7.00 7.93
CA ASP A 96 3.44 8.13 7.18
C ASP A 96 4.31 8.60 5.99
N LEU A 97 5.47 7.96 5.76
CA LEU A 97 6.36 8.33 4.66
C LEU A 97 5.87 7.79 3.31
N THR A 98 5.12 6.69 3.31
CA THR A 98 4.61 6.03 2.10
C THR A 98 3.39 5.17 2.44
N SER A 99 2.44 5.13 1.51
CA SER A 99 1.28 4.24 1.55
C SER A 99 1.59 2.83 1.02
N LYS A 100 2.73 2.63 0.32
CA LYS A 100 3.17 1.31 -0.17
C LYS A 100 3.79 0.46 0.95
N ARG A 101 3.07 -0.56 1.42
CA ARG A 101 3.40 -1.34 2.63
C ARG A 101 3.46 -2.84 2.35
N PHE A 102 2.63 -3.64 3.01
CA PHE A 102 2.62 -5.10 2.91
C PHE A 102 2.50 -5.57 1.45
N THR A 103 3.41 -6.46 1.01
CA THR A 103 3.52 -6.94 -0.38
C THR A 103 3.61 -5.81 -1.43
N GLY A 104 4.05 -4.62 -1.02
CA GLY A 104 4.18 -3.43 -1.87
C GLY A 104 2.85 -2.75 -2.25
N GLN A 105 1.71 -3.18 -1.67
CA GLN A 105 0.41 -2.60 -2.00
C GLN A 105 0.16 -1.29 -1.30
N TYR A 106 -0.75 -0.50 -1.89
CA TYR A 106 -1.28 0.71 -1.29
C TYR A 106 -2.15 0.38 -0.08
N HIS A 107 -1.83 0.97 1.06
CA HIS A 107 -2.59 0.82 2.28
C HIS A 107 -3.20 2.16 2.70
N GLU A 108 -4.50 2.14 2.99
CA GLU A 108 -5.28 3.29 3.42
C GLU A 108 -5.77 3.04 4.86
N GLN A 109 -5.09 3.64 5.81
CA GLN A 109 -5.31 3.40 7.24
C GLN A 109 -6.68 3.93 7.72
N ASP A 110 -7.23 4.94 7.04
CA ASP A 110 -8.48 5.59 7.44
C ASP A 110 -9.72 4.91 6.84
N LEU A 111 -9.54 3.85 6.05
CA LEU A 111 -10.65 3.03 5.56
C LEU A 111 -11.21 2.09 6.65
N PRO A 112 -12.46 1.62 6.51
CA PRO A 112 -13.05 0.68 7.47
C PRO A 112 -12.27 -0.65 7.54
N GLY A 113 -12.05 -1.14 8.75
CA GLY A 113 -11.14 -2.25 9.07
C GLY A 113 -10.22 -1.74 10.18
N GLY A 114 -10.03 -2.46 11.28
CA GLY A 114 -9.43 -1.86 12.50
C GLY A 114 -8.04 -1.25 12.30
N GLU A 115 -7.36 -1.64 11.20
CA GLU A 115 -6.06 -1.12 10.76
C GLU A 115 -6.11 -0.49 9.36
N GLY A 116 -7.29 -0.26 8.77
CA GLY A 116 -7.44 0.17 7.37
C GLY A 116 -7.47 -0.97 6.36
N LEU A 117 -7.39 -0.64 5.07
CA LEU A 117 -7.47 -1.60 3.96
C LEU A 117 -6.33 -1.44 2.95
N SER A 118 -5.86 -2.55 2.41
CA SER A 118 -4.86 -2.59 1.34
C SER A 118 -5.52 -2.83 -0.03
N TYR A 119 -5.09 -2.09 -1.05
CA TYR A 119 -5.63 -2.15 -2.40
C TYR A 119 -4.78 -3.03 -3.32
N TYR A 120 -5.36 -4.14 -3.77
CA TYR A 120 -4.73 -5.12 -4.67
C TYR A 120 -5.28 -5.01 -6.11
N ASN A 121 -5.41 -3.78 -6.62
CA ASN A 121 -5.92 -3.43 -7.97
C ASN A 121 -7.40 -3.74 -8.25
N ALA A 122 -7.87 -4.95 -7.97
CA ALA A 122 -9.25 -5.34 -8.22
C ALA A 122 -10.10 -5.33 -6.94
N ARG A 123 -9.46 -5.63 -5.80
CA ARG A 123 -10.13 -5.86 -4.52
C ARG A 123 -9.39 -5.17 -3.38
N TRP A 124 -10.13 -4.87 -2.32
CA TRP A 124 -9.61 -4.37 -1.06
C TRP A 124 -9.43 -5.53 -0.09
N TYR A 125 -8.32 -5.52 0.65
CA TYR A 125 -7.90 -6.56 1.55
C TYR A 125 -7.83 -6.03 2.97
N ASP A 126 -8.41 -6.77 3.91
CA ASP A 126 -8.37 -6.49 5.34
C ASP A 126 -7.34 -7.43 5.98
N ALA A 127 -6.27 -6.84 6.49
CA ALA A 127 -5.16 -7.57 7.08
C ALA A 127 -5.47 -8.14 8.47
N GLN A 128 -6.43 -7.55 9.19
CA GLN A 128 -6.88 -8.02 10.49
C GLN A 128 -7.75 -9.28 10.33
N LEU A 129 -8.56 -9.34 9.27
CA LEU A 129 -9.36 -10.52 8.92
C LEU A 129 -8.61 -11.56 8.09
N GLY A 130 -7.47 -11.18 7.51
CA GLY A 130 -6.66 -12.01 6.62
C GLY A 130 -7.37 -12.39 5.33
N ARG A 131 -8.21 -11.50 4.77
CA ARG A 131 -9.05 -11.80 3.60
C ARG A 131 -9.48 -10.55 2.83
N PHE A 132 -9.99 -10.74 1.61
CA PHE A 132 -10.60 -9.66 0.85
C PHE A 132 -11.98 -9.30 1.41
N VAL A 133 -12.33 -8.01 1.34
CA VAL A 133 -13.64 -7.50 1.78
C VAL A 133 -14.73 -7.64 0.72
N SER A 134 -14.35 -8.07 -0.49
CA SER A 134 -15.27 -8.38 -1.59
C SER A 134 -14.93 -9.74 -2.22
N ALA A 135 -15.98 -10.46 -2.64
CA ALA A 135 -15.85 -11.73 -3.32
C ALA A 135 -15.20 -11.56 -4.70
N ASP A 136 -14.26 -12.45 -5.05
CA ASP A 136 -13.72 -12.53 -6.41
C ASP A 136 -14.84 -12.82 -7.40
N THR A 137 -14.89 -12.08 -8.51
CA THR A 137 -15.88 -12.28 -9.58
C THR A 137 -15.66 -13.58 -10.36
N ILE A 138 -14.47 -14.17 -10.28
CA ILE A 138 -14.07 -15.37 -11.02
C ILE A 138 -13.87 -16.51 -10.04
N VAL A 139 -14.39 -17.69 -10.38
CA VAL A 139 -14.06 -18.96 -9.72
C VAL A 139 -13.16 -19.73 -10.69
N PRO A 140 -11.85 -19.90 -10.40
CA PRO A 140 -10.90 -20.50 -11.32
C PRO A 140 -11.29 -21.92 -11.77
N ASN A 141 -11.68 -22.78 -10.82
CA ASN A 141 -12.21 -24.11 -11.12
C ASN A 141 -13.31 -24.52 -10.12
N ALA A 142 -14.57 -24.51 -10.58
CA ALA A 142 -15.71 -24.85 -9.75
C ALA A 142 -15.72 -26.31 -9.24
N ALA A 143 -14.93 -27.21 -9.84
CA ALA A 143 -14.78 -28.58 -9.38
C ALA A 143 -13.75 -28.74 -8.25
N ASN A 144 -12.92 -27.72 -7.99
CA ASN A 144 -11.99 -27.69 -6.87
C ASN A 144 -12.64 -26.97 -5.67
N PRO A 145 -12.94 -27.66 -4.56
CA PRO A 145 -13.57 -27.04 -3.40
C PRO A 145 -12.79 -25.87 -2.80
N GLN A 146 -11.46 -25.84 -2.96
CA GLN A 146 -10.63 -24.72 -2.48
C GLN A 146 -10.91 -23.41 -3.24
N ASP A 147 -11.27 -23.51 -4.52
CA ASP A 147 -11.53 -22.35 -5.37
C ASP A 147 -12.92 -21.73 -5.12
N LEU A 148 -13.75 -22.40 -4.31
CA LEU A 148 -15.07 -21.89 -3.92
C LEU A 148 -14.98 -20.79 -2.85
N ASN A 149 -13.85 -20.65 -2.16
CA ASN A 149 -13.64 -19.54 -1.24
C ASN A 149 -13.28 -18.25 -2.00
N ARG A 150 -14.31 -17.46 -2.31
CA ARG A 150 -14.16 -16.22 -3.08
C ARG A 150 -13.56 -15.04 -2.30
N LEU A 151 -13.31 -15.20 -0.99
CA LEU A 151 -12.75 -14.15 -0.14
C LEU A 151 -11.27 -14.40 0.22
N ALA A 152 -10.74 -15.57 -0.15
CA ALA A 152 -9.32 -15.87 -0.03
C ALA A 152 -8.47 -15.02 -0.97
#